data_AF-A0A226DWX8-F1
#
_entry.id   AF-A0A226DWX8-F1
#
_cell.length_a   1.000
_cell.length_b   1.000
_cell.length_c   1.000
_cell.angle_alpha   90.00
_cell.angle_beta   90.00
_cell.angle_gamma   90.00
#
_symmetry.space_group_name_H-M   'P 1'
#
loop_
_entity.id
_entity.type
_entity.pdbx_description
1 polymer ?
#
loop_
_entity_poly.entity_id
_entity_poly.type
_entity_poly.pdbx_seq_one_letter_code
_entity_poly.pdbx_strand_id
1 'polypeptide(L)'
;MELCGKTLRHWLNINNDVDSPELHLIRKRIVIDMCDGLKYIHNNKIMHRDFRPENIMFSFSSIGQEFAFPVKVGDFGLCRKVHSEDTITNTLTALVGSVTYSAPETSYTDYSIPADLYSFGLVSWEVLQQIRQKDMRSMFHRLVHDAETDLIQSSDWWFRNWAYNIINLTKRRVQDRIQGHGDIFLIDSRQSEVTVESHEEFSFIKGQLVAGDIININIMEDIVKSYHFVEDNLTFNGVNALSHQNVRIVIGGNHCTINNLTLEFLGIKGNNNVVSNVICDNVNIMGNGNQLTNVKYLHPDNDQIFYGDSYGVYINGGNHILQNVHCGNIHAKLMEKHMQNIDPEICDMKAFVQRYGPICIYLSKFSESCAIKNANLRNSFVDGNSHALKDIRCNNVIQINGKYHKTENLAVVNLIGNWRKT
;
A
#
# COMPACT_ATOMS: atom_id res chain seq x y z
N MET A 1 -3.66 -1.77 38.27
CA MET A 1 -3.99 -1.89 36.83
C MET A 1 -4.18 -0.49 36.28
N GLU A 2 -3.81 -0.27 35.03
CA GLU A 2 -4.16 0.99 34.34
C GLU A 2 -5.69 1.12 34.19
N LEU A 3 -6.19 2.35 34.07
CA LEU A 3 -7.59 2.57 33.75
C LEU A 3 -7.77 2.40 32.23
N CYS A 4 -8.65 1.50 31.83
CA CYS A 4 -9.06 1.30 30.43
C CYS A 4 -10.45 1.88 30.16
N GLY A 5 -10.77 2.05 28.88
CA GLY A 5 -12.10 2.44 28.40
C GLY A 5 -13.11 1.28 28.45
N LYS A 6 -14.14 1.37 27.59
CA LYS A 6 -15.21 0.36 27.50
C LYS A 6 -14.69 -0.97 26.93
N THR A 7 -15.44 -2.04 27.14
CA THR A 7 -15.12 -3.38 26.61
C THR A 7 -15.47 -3.49 25.13
N LEU A 8 -14.86 -4.45 24.42
CA LEU A 8 -15.21 -4.80 23.06
C LEU A 8 -16.66 -5.31 22.97
N ARG A 9 -17.14 -6.05 23.98
CA ARG A 9 -18.56 -6.41 24.09
C ARG A 9 -19.47 -5.19 24.03
N HIS A 10 -19.14 -4.13 24.75
CA HIS A 10 -19.92 -2.89 24.72
C HIS A 10 -19.90 -2.24 23.33
N TRP A 11 -18.74 -2.19 22.69
CA TRP A 11 -18.60 -1.68 21.33
C TRP A 11 -19.42 -2.49 20.30
N LEU A 12 -19.38 -3.82 20.38
CA LEU A 12 -20.17 -4.70 19.52
C LEU A 12 -21.67 -4.46 19.68
N ASN A 13 -22.16 -4.29 20.91
CA ASN A 13 -23.59 -4.04 21.15
C ASN A 13 -24.10 -2.74 20.50
N ILE A 14 -23.21 -1.77 20.27
CA ILE A 14 -23.56 -0.48 19.65
C ILE A 14 -23.39 -0.53 18.13
N ASN A 15 -22.36 -1.24 17.64
CA ASN A 15 -21.91 -1.14 16.25
C ASN A 15 -22.17 -2.40 15.41
N ASN A 16 -22.74 -3.48 15.94
CA ASN A 16 -22.94 -4.72 15.17
C ASN A 16 -24.00 -4.60 14.08
N ASP A 17 -25.04 -3.79 14.29
CA ASP A 17 -26.16 -3.69 13.34
C ASP A 17 -25.90 -2.64 12.23
N VAL A 18 -24.71 -2.05 12.20
CA VAL A 18 -24.30 -1.03 11.22
C VAL A 18 -23.21 -1.60 10.33
N ASP A 19 -23.51 -1.64 9.02
CA ASP A 19 -22.57 -2.03 8.00
C ASP A 19 -22.03 -0.79 7.28
N SER A 20 -20.76 -0.46 7.53
CA SER A 20 -20.10 0.69 6.91
C SER A 20 -18.61 0.41 6.67
N PRO A 21 -18.02 0.96 5.60
CA PRO A 21 -16.58 0.83 5.34
C PRO A 21 -15.73 1.27 6.53
N GLU A 22 -16.08 2.35 7.23
CA GLU A 22 -15.32 2.85 8.39
C GLU A 22 -15.30 1.83 9.55
N LEU A 23 -16.41 1.14 9.78
CA LEU A 23 -16.49 0.13 10.83
C LEU A 23 -15.72 -1.15 10.47
N HIS A 24 -15.66 -1.55 9.20
CA HIS A 24 -14.80 -2.67 8.76
C HIS A 24 -13.34 -2.50 9.18
N LEU A 25 -12.88 -1.26 9.13
CA LEU A 25 -11.51 -0.88 9.41
C LEU A 25 -11.21 -0.88 10.89
N ILE A 26 -12.15 -0.35 11.67
CA ILE A 26 -12.13 -0.43 13.14
C ILE A 26 -12.14 -1.90 13.57
N ARG A 27 -12.99 -2.74 12.98
CA ARG A 27 -13.05 -4.20 13.23
C ARG A 27 -11.71 -4.88 12.93
N LYS A 28 -11.11 -4.59 11.76
CA LYS A 28 -9.78 -5.11 11.40
C LYS A 28 -8.71 -4.69 12.42
N ARG A 29 -8.69 -3.41 12.82
CA ARG A 29 -7.75 -2.90 13.82
C ARG A 29 -7.90 -3.59 15.18
N ILE A 30 -9.14 -3.78 15.64
CA ILE A 30 -9.45 -4.50 16.88
C ILE A 30 -8.85 -5.92 16.83
N VAL A 31 -9.06 -6.65 15.72
CA VAL A 31 -8.53 -8.02 15.57
C VAL A 31 -7.00 -8.07 15.58
N ILE A 32 -6.33 -7.11 14.94
CA ILE A 32 -4.87 -7.00 14.95
C ILE A 32 -4.35 -6.76 16.36
N ASP A 33 -4.88 -5.75 17.05
CA ASP A 33 -4.48 -5.41 18.43
C ASP A 33 -4.75 -6.57 19.41
N MET A 34 -5.87 -7.28 19.24
CA MET A 34 -6.18 -8.51 20.00
C MET A 34 -5.11 -9.59 19.79
N CYS A 35 -4.71 -9.81 18.54
CA CYS A 35 -3.71 -10.80 18.16
C CYS A 35 -2.34 -10.45 18.78
N ASP A 36 -1.92 -9.18 18.69
CA ASP A 36 -0.67 -8.70 19.28
C ASP A 36 -0.63 -8.86 20.80
N GLY A 37 -1.74 -8.52 21.47
CA GLY A 37 -1.88 -8.72 22.91
C GLY A 37 -1.79 -10.19 23.29
N LEU A 38 -2.47 -11.08 22.57
CA LEU A 38 -2.44 -12.52 22.85
C LEU A 38 -1.06 -13.14 22.57
N LYS A 39 -0.39 -12.70 21.50
CA LYS A 39 1.00 -13.07 21.19
C LYS A 39 1.95 -12.71 22.31
N TYR A 40 1.84 -11.50 22.86
CA TYR A 40 2.66 -11.08 23.99
C TYR A 40 2.46 -12.01 25.20
N ILE A 41 1.22 -12.37 25.52
CA ILE A 41 0.89 -13.28 26.63
C ILE A 41 1.52 -14.67 26.41
N HIS A 42 1.35 -15.23 25.22
CA HIS A 42 1.86 -16.56 24.88
C HIS A 42 3.40 -16.61 24.80
N ASN A 43 4.05 -15.54 24.32
CA ASN A 43 5.52 -15.43 24.32
C ASN A 43 6.10 -15.47 25.74
N ASN A 44 5.34 -14.99 26.73
CA ASN A 44 5.68 -15.10 28.16
C ASN A 44 5.31 -16.46 28.78
N LYS A 45 4.95 -17.45 27.94
CA LYS A 45 4.53 -18.80 28.35
C LYS A 45 3.33 -18.78 29.31
N ILE A 46 2.37 -17.89 29.05
CA ILE A 46 1.12 -17.76 29.81
C ILE A 46 -0.04 -18.11 28.89
N MET A 47 -1.04 -18.84 29.39
CA MET A 47 -2.37 -18.98 28.75
C MET A 47 -3.35 -18.02 29.40
N HIS A 48 -4.23 -17.43 28.58
CA HIS A 48 -5.30 -16.54 28.99
C HIS A 48 -6.49 -17.31 29.60
N ARG A 49 -6.98 -18.34 28.90
CA ARG A 49 -8.06 -19.26 29.30
C ARG A 49 -9.48 -18.69 29.37
N ASP A 50 -9.66 -17.37 29.22
CA ASP A 50 -10.99 -16.74 29.08
C ASP A 50 -10.97 -15.64 28.01
N PHE A 51 -10.49 -15.94 26.81
CA PHE A 51 -10.40 -14.96 25.73
C PHE A 51 -11.76 -14.71 25.09
N ARG A 52 -12.35 -13.54 25.35
CA ARG A 52 -13.71 -13.17 24.91
C ARG A 52 -13.91 -11.64 24.90
N PRO A 53 -14.94 -11.10 24.22
CA PRO A 53 -15.11 -9.66 24.06
C PRO A 53 -15.29 -8.86 25.35
N GLU A 54 -15.72 -9.50 26.44
CA GLU A 54 -15.82 -8.87 27.76
C GLU A 54 -14.45 -8.54 28.37
N ASN A 55 -13.42 -9.31 28.00
CA ASN A 55 -12.06 -9.20 28.53
C ASN A 55 -11.13 -8.43 27.60
N ILE A 56 -11.65 -7.89 26.49
CA ILE A 56 -10.92 -6.98 25.60
C ILE A 56 -11.44 -5.57 25.85
N MET A 57 -10.54 -4.62 26.10
CA MET A 57 -10.89 -3.26 26.49
C MET A 57 -10.24 -2.24 25.56
N PHE A 58 -10.97 -1.18 25.22
CA PHE A 58 -10.36 -0.03 24.57
C PHE A 58 -9.43 0.71 25.53
N SER A 59 -8.43 1.39 24.99
CA SER A 59 -7.58 2.28 25.79
C SER A 59 -8.41 3.46 26.36
N PHE A 60 -7.95 4.01 27.47
CA PHE A 60 -8.55 5.22 28.03
C PHE A 60 -8.13 6.47 27.24
N SER A 61 -9.05 7.40 27.02
CA SER A 61 -8.77 8.69 26.39
C SER A 61 -9.21 9.84 27.28
N SER A 62 -8.25 10.70 27.64
CA SER A 62 -8.49 11.89 28.47
C SER A 62 -9.21 13.01 27.74
N ILE A 63 -9.33 12.93 26.41
CA ILE A 63 -10.05 13.90 25.56
C ILE A 63 -11.50 13.48 25.30
N GLY A 64 -12.02 12.50 26.06
CA GLY A 64 -13.43 12.10 26.02
C GLY A 64 -13.82 11.14 24.90
N GLN A 65 -12.85 10.53 24.20
CA GLN A 65 -13.15 9.47 23.24
C GLN A 65 -13.55 8.19 23.97
N GLU A 66 -14.75 7.69 23.67
CA GLU A 66 -15.28 6.48 24.32
C GLU A 66 -14.52 5.20 23.91
N PHE A 67 -14.04 5.16 22.67
CA PHE A 67 -13.31 4.02 22.09
C PHE A 67 -11.96 4.49 21.54
N ALA A 68 -10.91 4.36 22.35
CA ALA A 68 -9.55 4.70 21.93
C ALA A 68 -8.69 3.46 21.73
N PHE A 69 -7.79 3.53 20.77
CA PHE A 69 -6.87 2.45 20.43
C PHE A 69 -5.51 2.62 21.14
N PRO A 70 -4.72 1.53 21.29
CA PRO A 70 -5.06 0.15 20.90
C PRO A 70 -6.11 -0.48 21.82
N VAL A 71 -6.74 -1.57 21.38
CA VAL A 71 -7.45 -2.44 22.33
C VAL A 71 -6.45 -3.29 23.11
N LYS A 72 -6.81 -3.67 24.34
CA LYS A 72 -5.95 -4.35 25.30
C LYS A 72 -6.63 -5.60 25.84
N VAL A 73 -5.86 -6.68 25.94
CA VAL A 73 -6.29 -7.92 26.59
C VAL A 73 -6.20 -7.75 28.10
N GLY A 74 -7.32 -7.97 28.80
CA GLY A 74 -7.46 -7.81 30.25
C GLY A 74 -8.03 -9.06 30.91
N ASP A 75 -8.25 -8.97 32.22
CA ASP A 75 -8.72 -10.07 33.10
C ASP A 75 -7.85 -11.34 33.08
N PHE A 76 -6.75 -11.27 33.83
CA PHE A 76 -5.80 -12.38 33.99
C PHE A 76 -6.19 -13.35 35.11
N GLY A 77 -7.42 -13.28 35.66
CA GLY A 77 -7.84 -14.06 36.81
C GLY A 77 -7.79 -15.58 36.60
N LEU A 78 -7.95 -16.02 35.35
CA LEU A 78 -7.94 -17.42 34.96
C LEU A 78 -6.62 -17.88 34.32
N CYS A 79 -5.65 -16.97 34.17
CA CYS A 79 -4.39 -17.24 33.50
C CYS A 79 -3.54 -18.29 34.22
N ARG A 80 -2.74 -19.04 33.45
CA ARG A 80 -1.81 -20.05 33.96
C ARG A 80 -0.51 -20.03 33.18
N LYS A 81 0.61 -20.26 33.86
CA LYS A 81 1.91 -20.49 33.21
C LYS A 81 1.93 -21.88 32.59
N VAL A 82 2.46 -21.98 31.38
CA VAL A 82 2.72 -23.25 30.71
C VAL A 82 4.18 -23.62 31.00
N HIS A 83 4.38 -24.72 31.72
CA HIS A 83 5.72 -25.27 31.95
C HIS A 83 6.01 -26.22 30.77
N SER A 84 6.83 -25.75 29.81
CA SER A 84 7.26 -26.36 28.53
C SER A 84 6.27 -26.43 27.35
N GLU A 85 6.83 -26.37 26.13
CA GLU A 85 6.08 -26.33 24.85
C GLU A 85 5.33 -27.63 24.53
N ASP A 86 5.77 -28.76 25.10
CA ASP A 86 5.21 -30.09 24.84
C ASP A 86 4.45 -30.71 26.03
N THR A 87 4.37 -30.02 27.16
CA THR A 87 3.85 -30.65 28.39
C THR A 87 2.40 -30.27 28.61
N ILE A 88 1.52 -31.19 28.24
CA ILE A 88 0.20 -31.35 28.83
C ILE A 88 0.35 -31.18 30.35
N THR A 89 -0.23 -30.13 30.91
CA THR A 89 -0.29 -29.98 32.36
C THR A 89 -1.50 -30.76 32.83
N ASN A 90 -1.31 -32.03 33.23
CA ASN A 90 -2.32 -32.96 33.80
C ASN A 90 -3.01 -32.43 35.10
N THR A 91 -3.04 -31.12 35.31
CA THR A 91 -3.45 -30.41 36.53
C THR A 91 -4.31 -29.17 36.25
N LEU A 92 -4.69 -28.88 34.99
CA LEU A 92 -5.62 -27.77 34.72
C LEU A 92 -7.05 -28.15 35.09
N THR A 93 -7.77 -27.22 35.70
CA THR A 93 -9.21 -27.36 35.95
C THR A 93 -9.98 -27.28 34.63
N ALA A 94 -10.83 -28.28 34.38
CA ALA A 94 -11.75 -28.32 33.23
C ALA A 94 -12.88 -27.28 33.37
N LEU A 95 -13.48 -26.88 32.24
CA LEU A 95 -14.66 -26.00 32.17
C LEU A 95 -14.50 -24.63 32.87
N VAL A 96 -13.34 -24.00 32.69
CA VAL A 96 -13.06 -22.66 33.21
C VAL A 96 -13.27 -21.62 32.11
N GLY A 97 -13.92 -20.49 32.42
CA GLY A 97 -14.21 -19.40 31.48
C GLY A 97 -15.60 -19.48 30.83
N SER A 98 -15.84 -18.66 29.80
CA SER A 98 -17.10 -18.67 29.04
C SER A 98 -17.19 -19.85 28.07
N VAL A 99 -18.22 -20.69 28.21
CA VAL A 99 -18.45 -21.88 27.37
C VAL A 99 -18.59 -21.53 25.87
N THR A 100 -19.09 -20.34 25.54
CA THR A 100 -19.39 -19.98 24.15
C THR A 100 -18.16 -19.88 23.25
N TYR A 101 -17.01 -19.42 23.78
CA TYR A 101 -15.77 -19.25 23.02
C TYR A 101 -14.72 -20.31 23.34
N SER A 102 -15.01 -21.20 24.30
CA SER A 102 -14.06 -22.19 24.79
C SER A 102 -13.82 -23.28 23.74
N ALA A 103 -12.56 -23.66 23.57
CA ALA A 103 -12.21 -24.76 22.68
C ALA A 103 -12.79 -26.09 23.19
N PRO A 104 -13.19 -27.03 22.31
CA PRO A 104 -13.80 -28.29 22.74
C PRO A 104 -12.96 -29.08 23.74
N GLU A 105 -11.63 -28.98 23.63
CA GLU A 105 -10.68 -29.67 24.49
C GLU A 105 -10.55 -29.09 25.91
N THR A 106 -11.03 -27.86 26.19
CA THR A 106 -10.96 -27.27 27.54
C THR A 106 -11.89 -27.94 28.56
N SER A 107 -12.76 -28.83 28.08
CA SER A 107 -13.57 -29.73 28.91
C SER A 107 -12.73 -30.85 29.54
N TYR A 108 -11.48 -31.02 29.11
CA TYR A 108 -10.50 -31.95 29.66
C TYR A 108 -9.42 -31.18 30.45
N THR A 109 -8.58 -31.90 31.18
CA THR A 109 -7.50 -31.31 32.01
C THR A 109 -6.25 -30.92 31.21
N ASP A 110 -6.23 -31.25 29.92
CA ASP A 110 -5.01 -31.38 29.12
C ASP A 110 -5.07 -30.46 27.89
N TYR A 111 -4.98 -29.15 28.12
CA TYR A 111 -4.98 -28.14 27.04
C TYR A 111 -3.85 -27.13 27.19
N SER A 112 -3.50 -26.48 26.08
CA SER A 112 -2.35 -25.58 25.95
C SER A 112 -2.72 -24.32 25.14
N ILE A 113 -1.73 -23.53 24.73
CA ILE A 113 -1.83 -22.31 23.91
C ILE A 113 -2.86 -22.39 22.75
N PRO A 114 -3.00 -23.51 21.99
CA PRO A 114 -3.97 -23.60 20.90
C PRO A 114 -5.43 -23.39 21.32
N ALA A 115 -5.78 -23.56 22.61
CA ALA A 115 -7.12 -23.29 23.12
C ALA A 115 -7.45 -21.78 23.08
N ASP A 116 -6.51 -20.93 23.46
CA ASP A 116 -6.68 -19.46 23.37
C ASP A 116 -6.76 -19.00 21.91
N LEU A 117 -6.00 -19.64 21.00
CA LEU A 117 -6.03 -19.33 19.57
C LEU A 117 -7.39 -19.68 18.95
N TYR A 118 -8.03 -20.75 19.41
CA TYR A 118 -9.40 -21.08 19.02
C TYR A 118 -10.40 -20.01 19.48
N SER A 119 -10.32 -19.60 20.74
CA SER A 119 -11.18 -18.54 21.25
C SER A 119 -10.97 -17.23 20.48
N PHE A 120 -9.71 -16.89 20.18
CA PHE A 120 -9.37 -15.76 19.32
C PHE A 120 -10.00 -15.87 17.92
N GLY A 121 -9.98 -17.06 17.29
CA GLY A 121 -10.63 -17.30 16.00
C GLY A 121 -12.14 -17.03 16.03
N LEU A 122 -12.85 -17.51 17.05
CA LEU A 122 -14.29 -17.26 17.22
C LEU A 122 -14.60 -15.79 17.49
N VAL A 123 -13.82 -15.12 18.35
CA VAL A 123 -13.98 -13.69 18.63
C VAL A 123 -13.72 -12.85 17.38
N SER A 124 -12.69 -13.21 16.60
CA SER A 124 -12.39 -12.53 15.33
C SER A 124 -13.54 -12.67 14.34
N TRP A 125 -14.14 -13.86 14.24
CA TRP A 125 -15.31 -14.07 13.38
C TRP A 125 -16.51 -13.22 13.81
N GLU A 126 -16.79 -13.16 15.10
CA GLU A 126 -17.86 -12.31 15.65
C GLU A 126 -17.65 -10.84 15.30
N VAL A 127 -16.43 -10.33 15.50
CA VAL A 127 -16.07 -8.93 15.24
C VAL A 127 -16.17 -8.59 13.77
N LEU A 128 -15.67 -9.48 12.90
CA LEU A 128 -15.55 -9.20 11.47
C LEU A 128 -16.87 -9.41 10.70
N GLN A 129 -17.69 -10.40 11.07
CA GLN A 129 -18.96 -10.68 10.38
C GLN A 129 -20.21 -10.31 11.18
N GLN A 130 -20.05 -9.45 12.19
CA GLN A 130 -21.17 -8.83 12.87
C GLN A 130 -22.15 -9.86 13.46
N ILE A 131 -21.63 -10.99 13.95
CA ILE A 131 -22.47 -12.09 14.40
C ILE A 131 -23.27 -11.63 15.61
N ARG A 132 -24.60 -11.67 15.50
CA ARG A 132 -25.49 -11.29 16.60
C ARG A 132 -25.38 -12.32 17.71
N GLN A 133 -25.35 -11.86 18.96
CA GLN A 133 -25.20 -12.73 20.13
C GLN A 133 -26.22 -13.88 20.20
N LYS A 134 -27.46 -13.64 19.75
CA LYS A 134 -28.53 -14.64 19.72
C LYS A 134 -28.24 -15.80 18.76
N ASP A 135 -27.50 -15.54 17.68
CA ASP A 135 -27.21 -16.49 16.60
C ASP A 135 -25.86 -17.20 16.85
N MET A 136 -24.97 -16.57 17.63
CA MET A 136 -23.59 -16.98 17.88
C MET A 136 -23.42 -18.46 18.24
N ARG A 137 -24.20 -18.98 19.20
CA ARG A 137 -24.08 -20.39 19.63
C ARG A 137 -24.35 -21.37 18.48
N SER A 138 -25.39 -21.10 17.70
CA SER A 138 -25.77 -21.94 16.56
C SER A 138 -24.71 -21.88 15.46
N MET A 139 -24.25 -20.67 15.12
CA MET A 139 -23.24 -20.48 14.09
C MET A 139 -21.89 -21.11 14.46
N PHE A 140 -21.43 -20.92 15.69
CA PHE A 140 -20.18 -21.52 16.18
C PHE A 140 -20.27 -23.05 16.20
N HIS A 141 -21.41 -23.60 16.63
CA HIS A 141 -21.63 -25.03 16.59
C HIS A 141 -21.51 -25.57 15.16
N ARG A 142 -22.21 -24.97 14.19
CA ARG A 142 -22.20 -25.42 12.80
C ARG A 142 -20.82 -25.33 12.15
N LEU A 143 -20.08 -24.25 12.41
CA LEU A 143 -18.71 -24.12 11.93
C LEU A 143 -17.80 -25.24 12.47
N VAL A 144 -17.87 -25.51 13.78
CA VAL A 144 -16.88 -26.35 14.46
C VAL A 144 -17.26 -27.84 14.45
N HIS A 145 -18.53 -28.16 14.66
CA HIS A 145 -19.03 -29.53 14.77
C HIS A 145 -19.55 -30.08 13.46
N ASP A 146 -20.25 -29.24 12.67
CA ASP A 146 -20.82 -29.64 11.38
C ASP A 146 -19.85 -29.34 10.22
N ALA A 147 -18.70 -28.72 10.51
CA ALA A 147 -17.68 -28.32 9.55
C ALA A 147 -18.20 -27.44 8.41
N GLU A 148 -19.23 -26.64 8.69
CA GLU A 148 -19.90 -25.80 7.70
C GLU A 148 -19.11 -24.50 7.47
N THR A 149 -18.03 -24.58 6.69
CA THR A 149 -17.13 -23.45 6.41
C THR A 149 -17.77 -22.37 5.54
N ASP A 150 -18.81 -22.71 4.78
CA ASP A 150 -19.53 -21.78 3.89
C ASP A 150 -20.31 -20.70 4.67
N LEU A 151 -20.46 -20.87 5.99
CA LEU A 151 -20.97 -19.84 6.90
C LEU A 151 -20.10 -18.59 6.95
N ILE A 152 -18.80 -18.74 6.68
CA ILE A 152 -17.85 -17.64 6.69
C ILE A 152 -17.86 -17.00 5.30
N GLN A 153 -18.63 -15.93 5.17
CA GLN A 153 -18.68 -15.12 3.95
C GLN A 153 -17.28 -14.57 3.60
N SER A 154 -16.66 -15.13 2.56
CA SER A 154 -15.30 -14.77 2.10
C SER A 154 -15.29 -13.90 0.84
N SER A 155 -16.48 -13.53 0.36
CA SER A 155 -16.68 -12.65 -0.80
C SER A 155 -16.09 -11.26 -0.57
N ASP A 156 -16.11 -10.79 0.67
CA ASP A 156 -15.70 -9.43 1.00
C ASP A 156 -14.17 -9.32 1.06
N TRP A 157 -13.65 -8.47 0.18
CA TRP A 157 -12.21 -8.33 -0.09
C TRP A 157 -11.39 -7.99 1.17
N TRP A 158 -11.95 -7.21 2.09
CA TRP A 158 -11.28 -6.76 3.31
C TRP A 158 -11.16 -7.87 4.39
N PHE A 159 -11.87 -8.98 4.22
CA PHE A 159 -11.98 -10.09 5.15
C PHE A 159 -11.38 -11.42 4.61
N ARG A 160 -11.07 -11.51 3.31
CA ARG A 160 -10.68 -12.77 2.64
C ARG A 160 -9.55 -13.54 3.32
N ASN A 161 -8.53 -12.83 3.82
CA ASN A 161 -7.40 -13.44 4.54
C ASN A 161 -7.78 -13.95 5.94
N TRP A 162 -8.81 -13.36 6.56
CA TRP A 162 -9.32 -13.78 7.86
C TRP A 162 -10.24 -14.99 7.79
N ALA A 163 -10.96 -15.20 6.68
CA ALA A 163 -11.80 -16.38 6.49
C ALA A 163 -11.01 -17.69 6.67
N TYR A 164 -9.88 -17.80 5.97
CA TYR A 164 -8.97 -18.95 6.09
C TYR A 164 -8.45 -19.11 7.53
N ASN A 165 -8.07 -18.01 8.18
CA ASN A 165 -7.57 -18.02 9.55
C ASN A 165 -8.62 -18.51 10.53
N ILE A 166 -9.83 -17.97 10.47
CA ILE A 166 -10.93 -18.37 11.35
C ILE A 166 -11.19 -19.86 11.20
N ILE A 167 -11.29 -20.39 9.98
CA ILE A 167 -11.49 -21.83 9.74
C ILE A 167 -10.35 -22.65 10.38
N ASN A 168 -9.09 -22.28 10.14
CA ASN A 168 -7.95 -23.05 10.64
C ASN A 168 -7.66 -22.85 12.13
N LEU A 169 -8.10 -21.75 12.74
CA LEU A 169 -8.06 -21.51 14.19
C LEU A 169 -9.18 -22.25 14.91
N THR A 170 -10.31 -22.51 14.25
CA THR A 170 -11.52 -23.06 14.91
C THR A 170 -11.74 -24.55 14.63
N LYS A 171 -10.79 -25.21 13.96
CA LYS A 171 -10.84 -26.68 13.79
C LYS A 171 -11.00 -27.40 15.13
N ARG A 172 -11.90 -28.37 15.12
CA ARG A 172 -12.31 -29.14 16.32
C ARG A 172 -11.17 -29.95 16.94
N ARG A 173 -10.30 -30.54 16.11
CA ARG A 173 -9.15 -31.30 16.60
C ARG A 173 -7.95 -30.38 16.72
N VAL A 174 -7.31 -30.39 17.89
CA VAL A 174 -6.13 -29.56 18.19
C VAL A 174 -5.06 -29.74 17.12
N GLN A 175 -4.70 -30.97 16.77
CA GLN A 175 -3.65 -31.30 15.79
C GLN A 175 -3.86 -30.69 14.38
N ASP A 176 -5.12 -30.42 14.00
CA ASP A 176 -5.44 -29.90 12.66
C ASP A 176 -5.47 -28.36 12.65
N ARG A 177 -5.42 -27.74 13.84
CA ARG A 177 -5.49 -26.29 14.08
C ARG A 177 -4.12 -25.62 13.86
N ILE A 178 -4.13 -24.32 13.62
CA ILE A 178 -2.93 -23.49 13.79
C ILE A 178 -2.39 -23.64 15.23
N GLN A 179 -1.10 -23.94 15.38
CA GLN A 179 -0.47 -24.26 16.68
C GLN A 179 0.21 -23.06 17.34
N GLY A 180 0.54 -22.01 16.58
CA GLY A 180 1.27 -20.88 17.13
C GLY A 180 1.05 -19.58 16.37
N HIS A 181 1.44 -18.47 17.00
CA HIS A 181 1.31 -17.13 16.43
C HIS A 181 2.11 -16.94 15.14
N GLY A 182 3.19 -17.69 14.93
CA GLY A 182 3.97 -17.65 13.69
C GLY A 182 3.09 -17.84 12.44
N ASP A 183 2.14 -18.77 12.48
CA ASP A 183 1.25 -19.06 11.36
C ASP A 183 0.15 -18.01 11.17
N ILE A 184 -0.22 -17.29 12.24
CA ILE A 184 -1.21 -16.20 12.21
C ILE A 184 -0.61 -14.93 11.58
N PHE A 185 0.66 -14.64 11.86
CA PHE A 185 1.38 -13.45 11.36
C PHE A 185 2.15 -13.68 10.03
N LEU A 186 2.32 -14.93 9.59
CA LEU A 186 2.84 -15.25 8.24
C LEU A 186 1.85 -14.90 7.11
N ILE A 187 0.68 -14.32 7.43
CA ILE A 187 -0.36 -13.94 6.47
C ILE A 187 -0.49 -12.41 6.32
N ASP A 188 -0.11 -11.63 7.34
CA ASP A 188 0.06 -10.17 7.18
C ASP A 188 1.35 -9.80 6.43
N SER A 189 2.21 -10.79 6.15
CA SER A 189 3.36 -10.70 5.25
C SER A 189 3.09 -11.34 3.89
N ARG A 190 1.89 -11.87 3.65
CA ARG A 190 1.49 -12.26 2.30
C ARG A 190 1.05 -10.99 1.61
N GLN A 191 1.80 -10.65 0.57
CA GLN A 191 1.38 -9.82 -0.55
C GLN A 191 -0.15 -9.87 -0.66
N SER A 192 -0.80 -8.82 -0.16
CA SER A 192 -2.24 -8.74 -0.17
C SER A 192 -2.65 -8.05 -1.46
N GLU A 193 -3.52 -8.69 -2.22
CA GLU A 193 -4.13 -8.08 -3.38
C GLU A 193 -5.42 -7.39 -2.96
N VAL A 194 -5.42 -6.05 -2.96
CA VAL A 194 -6.55 -5.20 -2.61
C VAL A 194 -7.08 -4.51 -3.86
N THR A 195 -8.39 -4.57 -4.08
CA THR A 195 -9.06 -3.73 -5.08
C THR A 195 -9.69 -2.54 -4.37
N VAL A 196 -9.36 -1.33 -4.82
CA VAL A 196 -9.99 -0.10 -4.34
C VAL A 196 -10.92 0.45 -5.41
N GLU A 197 -12.17 0.66 -5.04
CA GLU A 197 -13.23 1.12 -5.93
C GLU A 197 -13.69 2.55 -5.60
N SER A 198 -13.32 3.06 -4.42
CA SER A 198 -13.60 4.43 -3.99
C SER A 198 -12.36 5.17 -3.48
N HIS A 199 -12.45 6.49 -3.44
CA HIS A 199 -11.38 7.33 -2.90
C HIS A 199 -11.24 7.20 -1.38
N GLU A 200 -12.32 6.87 -0.67
CA GLU A 200 -12.35 6.62 0.77
C GLU A 200 -11.53 5.38 1.09
N GLU A 201 -11.75 4.29 0.33
CA GLU A 201 -10.93 3.07 0.40
C GLU A 201 -9.46 3.37 0.10
N PHE A 202 -9.18 4.10 -0.98
CA PHE A 202 -7.80 4.38 -1.37
C PHE A 202 -7.07 5.28 -0.37
N SER A 203 -7.77 6.27 0.22
CA SER A 203 -7.25 7.12 1.29
C SER A 203 -6.96 6.31 2.55
N PHE A 204 -7.80 5.33 2.83
CA PHE A 204 -7.71 4.53 4.03
C PHE A 204 -6.55 3.53 3.97
N ILE A 205 -6.39 2.80 2.86
CA ILE A 205 -5.36 1.75 2.77
C ILE A 205 -3.94 2.31 2.87
N LYS A 206 -3.73 3.58 2.48
CA LYS A 206 -2.43 4.26 2.48
C LYS A 206 -1.62 4.10 3.78
N GLY A 207 -2.26 4.03 4.94
CA GLY A 207 -1.59 3.88 6.23
C GLY A 207 -1.49 2.44 6.75
N GLN A 208 -1.92 1.47 5.96
CA GLN A 208 -2.06 0.06 6.37
C GLN A 208 -1.37 -0.91 5.40
N LEU A 209 -0.82 -0.40 4.30
CA LEU A 209 -0.05 -1.19 3.35
C LEU A 209 1.25 -1.65 3.99
N VAL A 210 1.69 -2.83 3.60
CA VAL A 210 2.98 -3.40 3.96
C VAL A 210 3.77 -3.72 2.70
N ALA A 211 5.08 -3.91 2.86
CA ALA A 211 5.94 -4.20 1.72
C ALA A 211 5.49 -5.48 0.99
N GLY A 212 5.30 -5.39 -0.33
CA GLY A 212 4.85 -6.50 -1.17
C GLY A 212 3.39 -6.45 -1.60
N ASP A 213 2.56 -5.58 -1.01
CA ASP A 213 1.13 -5.52 -1.34
C ASP A 213 0.86 -5.14 -2.81
N ILE A 214 -0.23 -5.68 -3.36
CA ILE A 214 -0.76 -5.37 -4.69
C ILE A 214 -2.04 -4.56 -4.52
N ILE A 215 -2.10 -3.38 -5.12
CA ILE A 215 -3.22 -2.46 -5.11
C ILE A 215 -3.79 -2.36 -6.52
N ASN A 216 -4.94 -2.96 -6.75
CA ASN A 216 -5.74 -2.82 -7.95
C ASN A 216 -6.66 -1.59 -7.82
N ILE A 217 -6.44 -0.57 -8.63
CA ILE A 217 -7.17 0.69 -8.58
C ILE A 217 -8.27 0.66 -9.64
N ASN A 218 -9.52 0.79 -9.19
CA ASN A 218 -10.74 0.79 -9.99
C ASN A 218 -11.68 1.94 -9.58
N ILE A 219 -11.15 3.16 -9.50
CA ILE A 219 -11.93 4.33 -9.08
C ILE A 219 -12.45 5.05 -10.33
N MET A 220 -13.76 5.26 -10.43
CA MET A 220 -14.41 5.89 -11.61
C MET A 220 -14.82 7.35 -11.40
N GLU A 221 -14.63 7.91 -10.21
CA GLU A 221 -15.13 9.24 -9.86
C GLU A 221 -14.08 10.37 -9.98
N ASP A 222 -14.53 11.57 -10.30
CA ASP A 222 -13.73 12.79 -10.41
C ASP A 222 -13.55 13.47 -9.04
N ILE A 223 -12.51 13.13 -8.28
CA ILE A 223 -12.18 13.85 -7.04
C ILE A 223 -10.71 14.22 -6.96
N VAL A 224 -10.44 15.49 -6.63
CA VAL A 224 -9.11 16.05 -6.38
C VAL A 224 -8.53 15.46 -5.08
N LYS A 225 -7.66 14.45 -5.16
CA LYS A 225 -6.94 13.89 -4.00
C LYS A 225 -5.50 13.51 -4.33
N SER A 226 -4.59 13.80 -3.40
CA SER A 226 -3.16 13.46 -3.47
C SER A 226 -2.82 12.32 -2.49
N TYR A 227 -2.27 11.24 -3.03
CA TYR A 227 -1.90 10.04 -2.28
C TYR A 227 -0.38 9.93 -2.18
N HIS A 228 0.12 9.53 -1.01
CA HIS A 228 1.56 9.44 -0.74
C HIS A 228 1.84 8.09 -0.08
N PHE A 229 2.65 7.25 -0.71
CA PHE A 229 2.99 5.92 -0.22
C PHE A 229 4.48 5.86 0.08
N VAL A 230 4.88 5.24 1.19
CA VAL A 230 6.28 5.19 1.61
C VAL A 230 6.86 3.78 1.67
N GLU A 231 6.01 2.76 1.63
CA GLU A 231 6.46 1.36 1.72
C GLU A 231 7.14 0.88 0.45
N ASP A 232 8.11 -0.02 0.64
CA ASP A 232 8.87 -0.66 -0.43
C ASP A 232 8.05 -1.80 -1.09
N ASN A 233 8.42 -2.17 -2.32
CA ASN A 233 7.91 -3.35 -3.01
C ASN A 233 6.38 -3.39 -3.21
N LEU A 234 5.71 -2.23 -3.22
CA LEU A 234 4.28 -2.13 -3.52
C LEU A 234 4.03 -2.27 -5.03
N THR A 235 2.94 -2.91 -5.42
CA THR A 235 2.47 -2.98 -6.82
C THR A 235 1.15 -2.23 -6.97
N PHE A 236 1.07 -1.28 -7.88
CA PHE A 236 -0.15 -0.56 -8.21
C PHE A 236 -0.58 -0.91 -9.63
N ASN A 237 -1.79 -1.45 -9.80
CA ASN A 237 -2.35 -1.82 -11.10
C ASN A 237 -3.64 -1.05 -11.35
N GLY A 238 -3.73 -0.27 -12.42
CA GLY A 238 -5.02 0.24 -12.89
C GLY A 238 -5.81 -0.85 -13.59
N VAL A 239 -7.05 -1.09 -13.14
CA VAL A 239 -7.97 -2.06 -13.77
C VAL A 239 -8.85 -1.35 -14.78
N ASN A 240 -9.43 -0.21 -14.39
CA ASN A 240 -10.15 0.70 -15.26
C ASN A 240 -9.44 2.06 -15.20
N ALA A 241 -9.42 2.77 -16.34
CA ALA A 241 -8.78 4.07 -16.42
C ALA A 241 -9.41 5.01 -15.39
N LEU A 242 -8.64 5.36 -14.36
CA LEU A 242 -8.94 6.51 -13.50
C LEU A 242 -9.31 7.68 -14.40
N SER A 243 -10.30 8.46 -13.99
CA SER A 243 -10.47 9.77 -14.60
C SER A 243 -9.13 10.52 -14.47
N HIS A 244 -8.63 10.96 -15.62
CA HIS A 244 -7.37 11.69 -15.74
C HIS A 244 -7.35 12.97 -14.89
N GLN A 245 -8.53 13.52 -14.59
CA GLN A 245 -8.62 14.82 -13.95
C GLN A 245 -8.48 14.68 -12.43
N ASN A 246 -7.35 15.17 -11.92
CA ASN A 246 -7.10 15.50 -10.51
C ASN A 246 -6.62 14.38 -9.56
N VAL A 247 -6.16 13.24 -10.09
CA VAL A 247 -5.53 12.19 -9.24
C VAL A 247 -4.01 12.36 -9.23
N ARG A 248 -3.45 12.53 -8.03
CA ARG A 248 -1.99 12.66 -7.82
C ARG A 248 -1.47 11.55 -6.92
N ILE A 249 -0.44 10.82 -7.36
CA ILE A 249 0.19 9.75 -6.58
C ILE A 249 1.68 10.06 -6.40
N VAL A 250 2.18 9.89 -5.18
CA VAL A 250 3.60 10.01 -4.85
C VAL A 250 4.06 8.73 -4.15
N ILE A 251 5.15 8.14 -4.64
CA ILE A 251 5.74 6.90 -4.12
C ILE A 251 7.15 7.21 -3.61
N GLY A 252 7.35 7.08 -2.31
CA GLY A 252 8.62 7.23 -1.63
C GLY A 252 9.41 5.92 -1.49
N GLY A 253 8.73 4.77 -1.59
CA GLY A 253 9.36 3.46 -1.46
C GLY A 253 10.25 3.07 -2.65
N ASN A 254 11.04 2.02 -2.44
CA ASN A 254 11.92 1.38 -3.40
C ASN A 254 11.28 0.12 -3.98
N HIS A 255 11.72 -0.31 -5.17
CA HIS A 255 11.26 -1.56 -5.80
C HIS A 255 9.74 -1.65 -6.03
N CYS A 256 9.03 -0.53 -6.04
CA CYS A 256 7.60 -0.51 -6.32
C CYS A 256 7.33 -0.62 -7.82
N THR A 257 6.20 -1.22 -8.17
CA THR A 257 5.72 -1.39 -9.55
C THR A 257 4.44 -0.59 -9.75
N ILE A 258 4.33 0.17 -10.83
CA ILE A 258 3.19 1.04 -11.15
C ILE A 258 2.78 0.77 -12.59
N ASN A 259 1.58 0.22 -12.79
CA ASN A 259 1.12 -0.27 -14.08
C ASN A 259 -0.28 0.24 -14.43
N ASN A 260 -0.49 0.58 -15.71
CA ASN A 260 -1.81 0.82 -16.31
C ASN A 260 -2.65 1.94 -15.62
N LEU A 261 -2.01 2.99 -15.11
CA LEU A 261 -2.71 4.10 -14.45
C LEU A 261 -2.83 5.34 -15.36
N THR A 262 -3.89 6.11 -15.13
CA THR A 262 -4.10 7.44 -15.71
C THR A 262 -4.10 8.47 -14.57
N LEU A 263 -3.19 9.45 -14.58
CA LEU A 263 -2.95 10.35 -13.43
C LEU A 263 -2.68 11.79 -13.88
N GLU A 264 -3.04 12.77 -13.07
CA GLU A 264 -2.57 14.15 -13.25
C GLU A 264 -1.08 14.29 -12.84
N PHE A 265 -0.68 13.58 -11.78
CA PHE A 265 0.68 13.64 -11.28
C PHE A 265 1.16 12.29 -10.76
N LEU A 266 2.36 11.89 -11.18
CA LEU A 266 3.10 10.76 -10.64
C LEU A 266 4.47 11.22 -10.11
N GLY A 267 4.66 11.15 -8.81
CA GLY A 267 5.94 11.37 -8.16
C GLY A 267 6.58 10.06 -7.72
N ILE A 268 7.84 9.82 -8.04
CA ILE A 268 8.64 8.72 -7.49
C ILE A 268 9.87 9.33 -6.84
N LYS A 269 10.17 8.95 -5.60
CA LYS A 269 11.35 9.42 -4.86
C LYS A 269 12.32 8.32 -4.46
N GLY A 270 11.91 7.06 -4.51
CA GLY A 270 12.75 5.92 -4.18
C GLY A 270 13.52 5.37 -5.38
N ASN A 271 14.23 4.27 -5.15
CA ASN A 271 15.12 3.63 -6.12
C ASN A 271 14.51 2.36 -6.73
N ASN A 272 14.98 1.99 -7.92
CA ASN A 272 14.66 0.72 -8.59
C ASN A 272 13.16 0.46 -8.80
N ASN A 273 12.36 1.51 -8.90
CA ASN A 273 10.92 1.40 -9.17
C ASN A 273 10.67 1.15 -10.66
N VAL A 274 9.56 0.49 -10.99
CA VAL A 274 9.14 0.18 -12.36
C VAL A 274 7.80 0.86 -12.64
N VAL A 275 7.75 1.66 -13.70
CA VAL A 275 6.54 2.32 -14.19
C VAL A 275 6.25 1.80 -15.60
N SER A 276 5.05 1.26 -15.84
CA SER A 276 4.66 0.77 -17.15
C SER A 276 3.24 1.18 -17.55
N ASN A 277 3.06 1.54 -18.83
CA ASN A 277 1.75 1.87 -19.42
C ASN A 277 0.96 2.95 -18.64
N VAL A 278 1.67 3.97 -18.15
CA VAL A 278 1.05 5.08 -17.41
C VAL A 278 0.75 6.23 -18.35
N ILE A 279 -0.47 6.77 -18.29
CA ILE A 279 -0.84 8.04 -18.90
C ILE A 279 -0.78 9.11 -17.81
N CYS A 280 0.10 10.09 -17.95
CA CYS A 280 0.24 11.11 -16.92
C CYS A 280 0.60 12.49 -17.47
N ASP A 281 -0.03 13.51 -16.89
CA ASP A 281 0.25 14.92 -17.18
C ASP A 281 1.65 15.31 -16.71
N ASN A 282 2.00 14.94 -15.47
CA ASN A 282 3.26 15.32 -14.83
C ASN A 282 3.93 14.11 -14.17
N VAL A 283 5.17 13.83 -14.55
CA VAL A 283 5.97 12.77 -13.91
C VAL A 283 7.22 13.39 -13.30
N ASN A 284 7.44 13.15 -12.02
CA ASN A 284 8.64 13.57 -11.30
C ASN A 284 9.32 12.35 -10.69
N ILE A 285 10.50 12.00 -11.20
CA ILE A 285 11.32 10.89 -10.72
C ILE A 285 12.55 11.44 -10.01
N MET A 286 12.74 11.00 -8.78
CA MET A 286 13.94 11.19 -7.99
C MET A 286 14.44 9.83 -7.51
N GLY A 287 15.76 9.68 -7.35
CA GLY A 287 16.40 8.43 -6.92
C GLY A 287 17.17 7.79 -8.07
N ASN A 288 17.57 6.52 -7.94
CA ASN A 288 18.40 5.84 -8.93
C ASN A 288 17.73 4.56 -9.44
N GLY A 289 18.09 4.10 -10.63
CA GLY A 289 17.70 2.77 -11.12
C GLY A 289 16.23 2.62 -11.53
N ASN A 290 15.44 3.70 -11.50
CA ASN A 290 14.02 3.66 -11.86
C ASN A 290 13.84 3.38 -13.37
N GLN A 291 12.86 2.54 -13.72
CA GLN A 291 12.57 2.12 -15.09
C GLN A 291 11.18 2.61 -15.50
N LEU A 292 11.08 3.32 -16.61
CA LEU A 292 9.83 3.87 -17.14
C LEU A 292 9.61 3.32 -18.55
N THR A 293 8.50 2.63 -18.78
CA THR A 293 8.14 2.03 -20.08
C THR A 293 6.73 2.46 -20.51
N ASN A 294 6.55 2.89 -21.75
CA ASN A 294 5.25 3.29 -22.31
C ASN A 294 4.53 4.37 -21.49
N VAL A 295 5.29 5.34 -20.95
CA VAL A 295 4.70 6.50 -20.27
C VAL A 295 4.25 7.51 -21.31
N LYS A 296 2.97 7.87 -21.31
CA LYS A 296 2.37 8.75 -22.30
C LYS A 296 1.76 9.97 -21.65
N TYR A 297 1.76 11.06 -22.41
CA TYR A 297 1.01 12.26 -22.13
C TYR A 297 -0.29 12.26 -22.97
N LEU A 298 -1.43 12.67 -22.40
CA LEU A 298 -2.70 12.80 -23.13
C LEU A 298 -3.13 14.26 -23.11
N HIS A 299 -2.92 14.96 -24.23
CA HIS A 299 -3.44 16.32 -24.40
C HIS A 299 -4.92 16.25 -24.79
N PRO A 300 -5.82 17.05 -24.18
CA PRO A 300 -7.24 17.06 -24.55
C PRO A 300 -7.49 17.50 -26.01
N ASP A 301 -6.66 18.41 -26.55
CA ASP A 301 -6.88 19.01 -27.86
C ASP A 301 -5.65 18.97 -28.76
N ASN A 302 -5.72 18.22 -29.86
CA ASN A 302 -4.58 17.95 -30.74
C ASN A 302 -4.01 19.16 -31.52
N ASP A 303 -4.43 20.41 -31.29
CA ASP A 303 -3.95 21.57 -32.08
C ASP A 303 -4.05 22.95 -31.40
N GLN A 304 -4.24 23.06 -30.08
CA GLN A 304 -4.24 24.36 -29.38
C GLN A 304 -3.12 24.50 -28.35
N ILE A 305 -2.31 25.55 -28.50
CA ILE A 305 -1.26 25.95 -27.55
C ILE A 305 -1.94 26.62 -26.36
N PHE A 306 -2.13 25.87 -25.26
CA PHE A 306 -2.51 26.46 -23.98
C PHE A 306 -1.28 26.91 -23.19
N TYR A 307 -1.31 28.14 -22.69
CA TYR A 307 -0.34 28.68 -21.72
C TYR A 307 -0.80 28.38 -20.28
N GLY A 308 -1.03 27.10 -19.98
CA GLY A 308 -1.38 26.61 -18.63
C GLY A 308 -0.19 25.93 -17.97
N ASP A 309 -0.07 26.09 -16.64
CA ASP A 309 1.19 25.98 -15.93
C ASP A 309 1.86 24.58 -15.84
N SER A 310 1.25 23.42 -16.11
CA SER A 310 1.70 22.19 -15.40
C SER A 310 1.75 20.88 -16.21
N TYR A 311 2.73 20.60 -17.07
CA TYR A 311 2.87 19.26 -17.72
C TYR A 311 4.32 18.77 -17.79
N GLY A 312 4.62 17.50 -18.09
CA GLY A 312 5.96 17.02 -18.47
C GLY A 312 6.73 16.15 -17.47
N VAL A 313 7.97 15.75 -17.83
CA VAL A 313 8.75 14.72 -17.13
C VAL A 313 10.06 15.26 -16.57
N TYR A 314 10.21 15.24 -15.24
CA TYR A 314 11.43 15.62 -14.53
C TYR A 314 12.10 14.38 -13.96
N ILE A 315 13.40 14.20 -14.20
CA ILE A 315 14.15 13.03 -13.73
C ILE A 315 15.46 13.48 -13.10
N ASN A 316 15.68 13.07 -11.85
CA ASN A 316 16.86 13.40 -11.08
C ASN A 316 17.44 12.15 -10.40
N GLY A 317 18.73 11.92 -10.61
CA GLY A 317 19.46 10.74 -10.18
C GLY A 317 19.83 9.86 -11.38
N GLY A 318 20.54 8.77 -11.13
CA GLY A 318 21.25 8.01 -12.15
C GLY A 318 20.70 6.63 -12.46
N ASN A 319 21.22 6.02 -13.53
CA ASN A 319 20.93 4.63 -13.90
C ASN A 319 19.45 4.37 -14.23
N HIS A 320 18.74 5.40 -14.68
CA HIS A 320 17.36 5.25 -15.14
C HIS A 320 17.28 4.59 -16.51
N ILE A 321 16.21 3.81 -16.74
CA ILE A 321 15.88 3.24 -18.05
C ILE A 321 14.55 3.83 -18.50
N LEU A 322 14.55 4.50 -19.64
CA LEU A 322 13.39 5.20 -20.21
C LEU A 322 13.10 4.60 -21.59
N GLN A 323 11.98 3.92 -21.75
CA GLN A 323 11.58 3.29 -23.00
C GLN A 323 10.18 3.73 -23.44
N ASN A 324 10.03 4.19 -24.68
CA ASN A 324 8.73 4.64 -25.22
C ASN A 324 8.06 5.71 -24.34
N VAL A 325 8.85 6.66 -23.84
CA VAL A 325 8.35 7.77 -23.02
C VAL A 325 7.99 8.94 -23.93
N HIS A 326 6.76 9.43 -23.83
CA HIS A 326 6.20 10.52 -24.61
C HIS A 326 5.79 11.65 -23.66
N CYS A 327 6.35 12.84 -23.83
CA CYS A 327 6.18 13.95 -22.88
C CYS A 327 5.55 15.19 -23.53
N GLY A 328 4.79 15.96 -22.73
CA GLY A 328 4.31 17.31 -23.01
C GLY A 328 5.02 18.41 -22.20
N ASN A 329 4.61 19.67 -22.40
CA ASN A 329 5.28 20.92 -21.98
C ASN A 329 5.56 21.12 -20.47
N ILE A 330 6.82 21.33 -20.04
CA ILE A 330 7.26 21.60 -18.63
C ILE A 330 7.05 23.03 -18.14
N HIS A 331 6.59 23.11 -16.88
CA HIS A 331 6.39 24.30 -16.04
C HIS A 331 7.64 25.18 -15.88
N ALA A 332 7.32 26.46 -15.72
CA ALA A 332 8.17 27.58 -15.44
C ALA A 332 9.23 27.45 -14.28
N LYS A 333 8.80 27.64 -13.03
CA LYS A 333 9.66 27.83 -11.84
C LYS A 333 10.79 26.82 -11.60
N LEU A 334 10.65 25.55 -11.99
CA LEU A 334 11.72 24.57 -11.82
C LEU A 334 12.85 24.78 -12.84
N MET A 335 12.49 25.20 -14.05
CA MET A 335 13.46 25.52 -15.08
C MET A 335 14.21 26.82 -14.81
N GLU A 336 13.65 27.87 -14.20
CA GLU A 336 14.37 29.15 -14.02
C GLU A 336 15.75 29.00 -13.38
N LYS A 337 15.86 28.14 -12.37
CA LYS A 337 17.14 27.83 -11.69
C LYS A 337 18.10 27.01 -12.56
N HIS A 338 17.57 26.20 -13.47
CA HIS A 338 18.34 25.37 -14.40
C HIS A 338 18.67 26.11 -15.71
N MET A 339 17.83 27.05 -16.14
CA MET A 339 17.96 27.89 -17.33
C MET A 339 19.22 28.73 -17.29
N GLN A 340 19.58 29.27 -16.12
CA GLN A 340 20.83 30.00 -15.95
C GLN A 340 22.08 29.13 -16.22
N ASN A 341 21.98 27.80 -16.09
CA ASN A 341 23.05 26.88 -16.48
C ASN A 341 23.01 26.51 -17.97
N ILE A 342 21.85 26.65 -18.62
CA ILE A 342 21.56 26.30 -20.01
C ILE A 342 21.95 27.43 -20.95
N ASP A 343 21.48 28.64 -20.62
CA ASP A 343 21.68 29.88 -21.34
C ASP A 343 21.74 31.01 -20.29
N PRO A 344 22.95 31.41 -19.86
CA PRO A 344 23.14 32.43 -18.84
C PRO A 344 22.54 33.79 -19.20
N GLU A 345 22.25 34.03 -20.48
CA GLU A 345 21.69 35.29 -20.98
C GLU A 345 20.16 35.36 -20.83
N ILE A 346 19.51 34.26 -20.46
CA ILE A 346 18.05 34.23 -20.33
C ILE A 346 17.64 34.57 -18.91
N CYS A 347 16.97 35.72 -18.79
CA CYS A 347 16.61 36.33 -17.51
C CYS A 347 15.36 35.74 -16.87
N ASP A 348 14.44 35.18 -17.67
CA ASP A 348 13.15 34.68 -17.18
C ASP A 348 12.54 33.58 -18.07
N MET A 349 11.54 32.91 -17.50
CA MET A 349 10.80 31.85 -18.15
C MET A 349 10.25 32.18 -19.53
N LYS A 350 9.72 33.39 -19.65
CA LYS A 350 8.88 33.80 -20.75
C LYS A 350 9.78 34.01 -21.97
N ALA A 351 10.95 34.60 -21.75
CA ALA A 351 12.02 34.68 -22.74
C ALA A 351 12.52 33.29 -23.16
N PHE A 352 12.66 32.34 -22.21
CA PHE A 352 13.06 30.96 -22.52
C PHE A 352 12.02 30.23 -23.38
N VAL A 353 10.76 30.26 -22.96
CA VAL A 353 9.64 29.62 -23.67
C VAL A 353 9.41 30.27 -25.03
N GLN A 354 9.59 31.59 -25.17
CA GLN A 354 9.53 32.25 -26.48
C GLN A 354 10.69 31.84 -27.40
N ARG A 355 11.89 31.62 -26.85
CA ARG A 355 13.10 31.31 -27.64
C ARG A 355 13.22 29.82 -27.99
N TYR A 356 12.85 28.95 -27.07
CA TYR A 356 13.07 27.50 -27.16
C TYR A 356 11.79 26.66 -27.04
N GLY A 357 10.66 27.26 -26.64
CA GLY A 357 9.45 26.52 -26.27
C GLY A 357 9.52 25.90 -24.86
N PRO A 358 8.41 25.37 -24.35
CA PRO A 358 8.37 24.68 -23.05
C PRO A 358 9.19 23.37 -23.11
N ILE A 359 10.15 23.17 -22.20
CA ILE A 359 11.01 21.97 -22.17
C ILE A 359 10.18 20.74 -21.79
N CYS A 360 10.42 19.51 -22.27
CA CYS A 360 9.62 18.32 -21.88
C CYS A 360 10.37 17.23 -21.10
N ILE A 361 11.71 17.27 -21.06
CA ILE A 361 12.54 16.42 -20.19
C ILE A 361 13.71 17.22 -19.63
N TYR A 362 14.02 17.07 -18.35
CA TYR A 362 15.27 17.53 -17.73
C TYR A 362 15.96 16.34 -17.05
N LEU A 363 17.16 15.97 -17.50
CA LEU A 363 18.09 15.10 -16.76
C LEU A 363 19.18 15.97 -16.14
N SER A 364 19.56 15.71 -14.89
CA SER A 364 20.53 16.53 -14.15
C SER A 364 21.98 16.07 -14.34
N LYS A 365 22.95 16.98 -14.33
CA LYS A 365 24.40 16.66 -14.32
C LYS A 365 24.88 15.74 -13.19
N PHE A 366 24.07 15.59 -12.13
CA PHE A 366 24.35 14.69 -11.00
C PHE A 366 23.86 13.25 -11.24
N SER A 367 23.27 12.99 -12.41
CA SER A 367 22.77 11.68 -12.78
C SER A 367 23.93 10.81 -13.29
N GLU A 368 24.18 9.68 -12.65
CA GLU A 368 24.98 8.60 -13.26
C GLU A 368 24.25 8.05 -14.50
N SER A 369 24.98 7.52 -15.48
CA SER A 369 24.50 7.10 -16.82
C SER A 369 23.04 6.64 -16.90
N CYS A 370 22.21 7.26 -17.75
CA CYS A 370 20.81 6.83 -18.00
C CYS A 370 20.66 6.29 -19.42
N ALA A 371 19.78 5.32 -19.64
CA ALA A 371 19.47 4.80 -20.96
C ALA A 371 18.07 5.27 -21.42
N ILE A 372 18.01 5.96 -22.56
CA ILE A 372 16.75 6.42 -23.18
C ILE A 372 16.61 5.78 -24.55
N LYS A 373 15.46 5.12 -24.79
CA LYS A 373 15.16 4.40 -26.02
C LYS A 373 13.77 4.73 -26.54
N ASN A 374 13.63 4.95 -27.86
CA ASN A 374 12.35 5.12 -28.54
C ASN A 374 11.46 6.25 -27.96
N ALA A 375 12.06 7.30 -27.41
CA ALA A 375 11.30 8.40 -26.82
C ALA A 375 10.91 9.45 -27.88
N ASN A 376 9.70 10.02 -27.75
CA ASN A 376 9.29 11.19 -28.52
C ASN A 376 9.30 12.40 -27.60
N LEU A 377 10.28 13.26 -27.83
CA LEU A 377 10.62 14.38 -26.99
C LEU A 377 10.25 15.68 -27.70
N ARG A 378 9.65 16.62 -26.97
CA ARG A 378 9.46 17.99 -27.45
C ARG A 378 10.35 18.88 -26.58
N ASN A 379 11.21 19.71 -27.16
CA ASN A 379 12.14 20.61 -26.41
C ASN A 379 12.80 19.94 -25.18
N SER A 380 13.79 19.06 -25.31
CA SER A 380 14.29 18.31 -24.13
C SER A 380 15.72 18.67 -23.76
N PHE A 381 15.99 18.72 -22.46
CA PHE A 381 17.29 19.00 -21.89
C PHE A 381 17.86 17.74 -21.22
N VAL A 382 19.03 17.32 -21.69
CA VAL A 382 19.75 16.19 -21.10
C VAL A 382 21.10 16.70 -20.61
N ASP A 383 21.21 16.92 -19.31
CA ASP A 383 22.46 17.30 -18.63
C ASP A 383 23.12 16.06 -18.05
N GLY A 384 24.43 15.92 -18.24
CA GLY A 384 25.20 14.80 -17.68
C GLY A 384 25.99 14.01 -18.72
N ASN A 385 27.04 13.35 -18.25
CA ASN A 385 27.91 12.52 -19.07
C ASN A 385 27.45 11.05 -19.08
N SER A 386 27.74 10.34 -20.16
CA SER A 386 27.55 8.88 -20.26
C SER A 386 26.09 8.38 -20.32
N HIS A 387 25.13 9.22 -20.72
CA HIS A 387 23.79 8.73 -21.07
C HIS A 387 23.82 7.96 -22.40
N ALA A 388 23.06 6.88 -22.51
CA ALA A 388 22.86 6.13 -23.75
C ALA A 388 21.54 6.56 -24.41
N LEU A 389 21.61 7.20 -25.58
CA LEU A 389 20.43 7.67 -26.31
C LEU A 389 20.24 6.86 -27.59
N LYS A 390 19.07 6.23 -27.75
CA LYS A 390 18.76 5.39 -28.91
C LYS A 390 17.37 5.69 -29.46
N ASP A 391 17.26 5.86 -30.78
CA ASP A 391 15.99 6.01 -31.49
C ASP A 391 15.10 7.15 -30.93
N ILE A 392 15.72 8.29 -30.62
CA ILE A 392 15.04 9.46 -30.06
C ILE A 392 14.49 10.33 -31.19
N ARG A 393 13.18 10.61 -31.15
CA ARG A 393 12.57 11.65 -31.98
C ARG A 393 12.47 12.92 -31.15
N CYS A 394 12.96 14.03 -31.70
CA CYS A 394 12.78 15.33 -31.09
C CYS A 394 12.03 16.26 -32.02
N ASN A 395 11.01 16.92 -31.50
CA ASN A 395 10.42 18.08 -32.14
C ASN A 395 11.05 19.33 -31.51
N ASN A 396 11.75 20.13 -32.33
CA ASN A 396 12.48 21.38 -32.02
C ASN A 396 13.95 21.22 -31.59
N VAL A 397 14.27 21.24 -30.29
CA VAL A 397 15.66 21.38 -29.78
C VAL A 397 15.99 20.33 -28.72
N ILE A 398 17.15 19.70 -28.85
CA ILE A 398 17.83 18.97 -27.76
C ILE A 398 19.15 19.67 -27.46
N GLN A 399 19.43 19.85 -26.18
CA GLN A 399 20.75 20.26 -25.71
C GLN A 399 21.36 19.14 -24.87
N ILE A 400 22.61 18.80 -25.19
CA ILE A 400 23.40 17.78 -24.49
C ILE A 400 24.71 18.43 -24.08
N ASN A 401 25.05 18.38 -22.78
CA ASN A 401 26.30 18.96 -22.27
C ASN A 401 26.55 20.41 -22.71
N GLY A 402 25.50 21.24 -22.68
CA GLY A 402 25.58 22.65 -23.06
C GLY A 402 25.65 22.92 -24.57
N LYS A 403 25.68 21.92 -25.45
CA LYS A 403 25.72 22.10 -26.92
C LYS A 403 24.35 21.87 -27.57
N TYR A 404 23.96 22.81 -28.45
CA TYR A 404 22.73 22.76 -29.22
C TYR A 404 22.84 21.83 -30.42
N HIS A 405 21.78 21.04 -30.68
CA HIS A 405 21.69 20.19 -31.87
C HIS A 405 20.32 20.33 -32.55
N LYS A 406 20.32 20.64 -33.86
CA LYS A 406 19.13 20.56 -34.74
C LYS A 406 19.01 19.13 -35.28
N THR A 407 17.80 18.59 -35.34
CA THR A 407 17.58 17.17 -35.65
C THR A 407 16.91 16.96 -37.01
N GLU A 408 17.70 16.44 -37.95
CA GLU A 408 17.19 15.62 -39.04
C GLU A 408 17.92 14.27 -38.94
N ASN A 409 17.17 13.21 -38.61
CA ASN A 409 17.61 11.81 -38.49
C ASN A 409 18.83 11.52 -37.58
N LEU A 410 18.63 11.55 -36.26
CA LEU A 410 19.58 10.96 -35.28
C LEU A 410 19.43 9.43 -35.22
N ALA A 411 19.97 8.73 -36.22
CA ALA A 411 20.14 7.28 -36.15
C ALA A 411 21.35 6.94 -35.26
N VAL A 412 21.07 6.50 -34.03
CA VAL A 412 22.01 5.90 -33.06
C VAL A 412 23.16 6.82 -32.61
N VAL A 413 23.02 7.47 -31.45
CA VAL A 413 24.10 8.26 -30.84
C VAL A 413 24.77 7.45 -29.74
N ASN A 414 25.98 6.96 -30.01
CA ASN A 414 26.85 6.38 -29.00
C ASN A 414 27.71 7.51 -28.40
N LEU A 415 27.39 7.97 -27.19
CA LEU A 415 28.00 9.12 -26.52
C LEU A 415 29.36 8.79 -25.87
N ILE A 416 30.34 8.36 -26.68
CA ILE A 416 31.73 8.21 -26.23
C ILE A 416 32.67 8.78 -27.29
N GLY A 417 33.30 9.92 -26.99
CA GLY A 417 34.45 10.46 -27.73
C GLY A 417 34.15 11.63 -28.68
N ASN A 418 35.00 12.65 -28.60
CA ASN A 418 35.07 13.89 -29.39
C ASN A 418 34.50 13.86 -30.82
N TRP A 419 33.63 14.81 -31.17
CA TRP A 419 33.24 15.08 -32.57
C TRP A 419 33.44 16.55 -32.97
N ARG A 420 34.14 16.72 -34.11
CA ARG A 420 34.11 17.91 -34.97
C ARG A 420 33.16 17.64 -36.14
N LYS A 421 32.48 18.68 -36.59
CA LYS A 421 31.59 18.70 -37.75
C LYS A 421 32.44 18.78 -39.04
N THR A 422 32.14 17.97 -40.05
CA THR A 422 32.42 18.32 -41.46
C THR A 422 31.17 18.87 -42.08
#